data_AF-A0A2M8A6H2-F1
#
_entry.id   AF-A0A2M8A6H2-F1
#
_cell.length_a   1.000
_cell.length_b   1.000
_cell.length_c   1.000
_cell.angle_alpha   90.00
_cell.angle_beta   90.00
_cell.angle_gamma   90.00
#
_symmetry.space_group_name_H-M   'P 1'
#
loop_
_entity.id
_entity.type
_entity.pdbx_description
1 polymer ?
#
loop_
_entity_poly.entity_id
_entity_poly.type
_entity_poly.pdbx_seq_one_letter_code
_entity_poly.pdbx_strand_id
1 'polypeptide(L)' 'MAKGKNQYVVPTQGGWGVKGEGNSKLTAKTDNKADALKIGKECLVL' A
#
# COMPACT_ATOMS: atom_id res chain seq x y z
N MET A 1 -12.93 3.35 -15.75
CA MET A 1 -12.67 2.12 -14.96
C MET A 1 -11.78 2.50 -13.78
N ALA A 2 -12.38 2.80 -12.62
CA ALA A 2 -11.61 3.23 -11.45
C ALA A 2 -10.81 2.03 -10.91
N LYS A 3 -9.51 1.99 -11.23
CA LYS A 3 -8.59 0.94 -10.86
C LYS A 3 -8.19 1.13 -9.39
N GLY A 4 -8.71 0.26 -8.51
CA GLY A 4 -8.20 0.05 -7.16
C GLY A 4 -8.59 1.12 -6.13
N LYS A 5 -9.72 0.91 -5.44
CA LYS A 5 -10.03 1.64 -4.19
C LYS A 5 -9.43 0.97 -2.94
N ASN A 6 -9.06 -0.30 -3.06
CA ASN A 6 -8.47 -1.06 -1.96
C ASN A 6 -6.95 -0.98 -2.04
N GLN A 7 -6.32 -0.66 -0.91
CA GLN A 7 -4.88 -0.67 -0.74
C GLN A 7 -4.47 -1.79 0.23
N TYR A 8 -3.38 -2.47 -0.09
CA TYR A 8 -2.81 -3.54 0.71
C TYR A 8 -1.39 -3.21 1.12
N VAL A 9 -1.08 -3.42 2.39
CA VAL A 9 0.29 -3.35 2.90
C VAL A 9 0.92 -4.72 2.76
N VAL A 10 1.97 -4.82 1.96
CA VAL A 10 2.70 -6.06 1.67
C VAL A 10 4.16 -5.95 2.13
N PRO A 11 4.73 -7.01 2.74
CA PRO A 11 6.16 -7.05 3.03
C PRO A 11 6.97 -7.19 1.73
N THR A 12 8.16 -6.60 1.70
CA THR A 12 9.10 -6.62 0.56
C THR A 12 10.50 -7.01 1.04
N GLN A 13 11.43 -7.28 0.11
CA GLN A 13 12.80 -7.71 0.46
C GLN A 13 13.62 -6.72 1.32
N GLY A 14 13.17 -5.47 1.48
CA GLY A 14 13.89 -4.46 2.27
C GLY A 14 13.00 -3.59 3.15
N GLY A 15 11.77 -4.03 3.44
CA GLY A 15 10.81 -3.23 4.20
C GLY A 15 9.37 -3.54 3.82
N TRP A 16 8.54 -2.52 3.77
CA TRP A 16 7.11 -2.62 3.52
C TRP A 16 6.71 -1.81 2.27
N GLY A 17 5.67 -2.26 1.59
CA GLY A 17 5.14 -1.58 0.43
C GLY A 17 3.64 -1.51 0.48
N VAL A 18 3.08 -0.46 -0.10
CA VAL A 18 1.64 -0.33 -0.30
C VAL A 18 1.34 -0.62 -1.76
N LYS A 19 0.32 -1.45 -2.00
CA LYS A 19 -0.07 -1.90 -3.34
C LYS A 19 -1.58 -1.74 -3.51
N GLY A 20 -2.01 -1.07 -4.58
CA GLY A 20 -3.42 -1.02 -4.94
C GLY A 20 -3.94 -2.36 -5.50
N GLU A 21 -5.19 -2.67 -5.23
CA GLU A 21 -5.89 -3.83 -5.81
C GLU A 21 -5.82 -3.80 -7.34
N GLY A 22 -5.36 -4.89 -7.95
CA GLY A 22 -5.19 -4.98 -9.40
C GLY A 22 -4.01 -4.19 -9.97
N ASN A 23 -3.17 -3.58 -9.12
CA ASN A 23 -1.92 -3.00 -9.55
C ASN A 23 -0.81 -4.06 -9.52
N SER A 24 0.12 -4.08 -10.47
CA SER A 24 1.26 -5.02 -10.43
C SER A 24 2.46 -4.45 -9.67
N LYS A 25 2.49 -3.12 -9.51
CA LYS A 25 3.58 -2.37 -8.87
C LYS A 25 3.15 -1.84 -7.51
N LEU A 26 4.14 -1.61 -6.65
CA LEU A 26 3.95 -0.91 -5.39
C LEU A 26 3.65 0.56 -5.67
N THR A 27 2.63 1.08 -5.02
CA THR A 27 2.27 2.50 -5.03
C THR A 27 3.14 3.31 -4.06
N ALA A 28 3.61 2.68 -2.98
CA ALA A 28 4.57 3.26 -2.06
C ALA A 28 5.51 2.18 -1.49
N LYS A 29 6.74 2.58 -1.11
CA LYS A 29 7.70 1.77 -0.35
C LYS A 29 8.08 2.52 0.91
N THR A 30 8.19 1.81 2.01
CA THR A 30 8.63 2.31 3.32
C THR A 30 9.55 1.29 3.95
N ASP A 31 10.42 1.75 4.84
CA ASP A 31 11.30 0.85 5.59
C ASP A 31 10.52 0.14 6.72
N ASN A 32 9.55 0.84 7.30
CA ASN A 32 8.79 0.38 8.46
C ASN A 32 7.34 0.05 8.13
N LYS A 33 6.81 -0.97 8.81
CA LYS A 33 5.40 -1.38 8.71
C LYS A 33 4.45 -0.27 9.15
N ALA A 34 4.83 0.48 10.17
CA ALA A 34 4.01 1.55 10.73
C ALA A 34 3.73 2.66 9.69
N ASP A 35 4.75 3.06 8.93
CA ASP A 35 4.60 4.04 7.85
C ASP A 35 3.77 3.49 6.68
N ALA A 36 3.98 2.23 6.28
CA ALA A 36 3.13 1.60 5.27
C ALA A 36 1.66 1.52 5.73
N LEU A 37 1.41 1.23 7.01
CA LEU A 37 0.06 1.21 7.58
C LEU A 37 -0.56 2.60 7.64
N LYS A 38 0.21 3.66 7.94
CA LYS A 38 -0.29 5.04 7.87
C LYS A 38 -0.71 5.41 6.45
N ILE A 39 0.14 5.12 5.46
CA ILE A 39 -0.13 5.39 4.05
C ILE A 39 -1.33 4.58 3.55
N GLY A 40 -1.42 3.30 3.92
CA GLY A 40 -2.56 2.45 3.57
C GLY A 40 -3.88 2.82 4.27
N LYS A 41 -3.82 3.30 5.52
CA LYS A 41 -5.01 3.72 6.29
C LYS A 41 -5.57 5.08 5.87
N GLU A 42 -4.72 6.04 5.53
CA GLU A 42 -5.16 7.34 4.98
C GLU A 42 -5.97 7.15 3.68
N CYS A 43 -5.71 6.09 2.91
CA CYS A 43 -6.49 5.79 1.71
C CYS A 43 -7.76 4.95 1.97
N LEU A 44 -7.96 4.42 3.18
CA LEU A 44 -9.11 3.60 3.55
C LEU A 44 -9.98 4.32 4.59
N VAL A 45 -10.47 5.50 4.21
CA VAL A 45 -11.64 6.11 4.85
C VAL A 45 -12.61 6.49 3.72
N LEU A 46 -13.48 5.55 3.38
CA LEU A 46 -14.76 5.80 2.70
C LEU A 46 -15.85 5.12 3.53
#